data_AF-A0A5B9FYU4-F1
#
_entry.id   AF-A0A5B9FYU4-F1
#
_cell.length_a   1.000
_cell.length_b   1.000
_cell.length_c   1.000
_cell.angle_alpha   90.00
_cell.angle_beta   90.00
_cell.angle_gamma   90.00
#
_symmetry.space_group_name_H-M   'P 1'
#
loop_
_entity.id
_entity.type
_entity.pdbx_description
1 polymer ?
#
loop_
_entity_poly.entity_id
_entity_poly.type
_entity_poly.pdbx_seq_one_letter_code
_entity_poly.pdbx_strand_id
1 'polypeptide(L)'
;MSNKSKKENKESEEKRLRYIVNLEKHCERAQDHKKYSTDRFDILVISISTTALIFSIGFVKDFVKGINNVNYFTLKLSWLLFVMTIFFNLISQVSSYYANNYDYLVTKLILKEKRNRKELTCDEQYKQKKYDKRCRRCSKLTDVLNLVCLLFLTIGLVVLIFFFSMNI
;
A
#
# COMPACT_ATOMS: atom_id res chain seq x y z
N MET A 1 21.30 -42.64 -32.15
CA MET A 1 20.41 -41.57 -31.61
C MET A 1 21.10 -40.23 -31.85
N SER A 2 20.54 -39.40 -32.74
CA SER A 2 21.24 -38.40 -33.57
C SER A 2 21.54 -37.05 -32.88
N ASN A 3 22.70 -36.45 -33.19
CA ASN A 3 23.13 -35.10 -32.75
C ASN A 3 22.10 -33.99 -33.03
N LYS A 4 21.21 -34.20 -34.00
CA LYS A 4 20.11 -33.28 -34.34
C LYS A 4 19.07 -33.16 -33.21
N SER A 5 18.72 -34.27 -32.56
CA SER A 5 17.77 -34.32 -31.44
C SER A 5 18.31 -33.60 -30.19
N LYS A 6 19.62 -33.67 -29.92
CA LYS A 6 20.24 -32.92 -28.81
C LYS A 6 20.24 -31.41 -29.05
N LYS A 7 20.42 -30.98 -30.30
CA LYS A 7 20.44 -29.55 -30.68
C LYS A 7 19.04 -28.92 -30.59
N GLU A 8 18.01 -29.62 -31.07
CA GLU A 8 16.61 -29.19 -30.99
C GLU A 8 16.11 -29.11 -29.53
N ASN A 9 16.48 -30.08 -28.68
CA ASN A 9 16.15 -30.01 -27.25
C ASN A 9 16.82 -28.82 -26.54
N LYS A 10 18.08 -28.50 -26.89
CA LYS A 10 18.80 -27.36 -26.30
C LYS A 10 18.19 -26.02 -26.70
N GLU A 11 17.78 -25.87 -27.95
CA GLU A 11 17.14 -24.63 -28.44
C GLU A 11 15.76 -24.41 -27.82
N SER A 12 14.97 -25.48 -27.63
CA SER A 12 13.69 -25.45 -26.91
C SER A 12 13.86 -25.02 -25.45
N GLU A 13 14.84 -25.61 -24.75
CA GLU A 13 15.20 -25.24 -23.38
C GLU A 13 15.59 -23.75 -23.27
N GLU A 14 16.40 -23.23 -24.18
CA GLU A 14 16.80 -21.81 -24.20
C GLU A 14 15.62 -20.85 -24.46
N LYS A 15 14.66 -21.23 -25.30
CA LYS A 15 13.43 -20.44 -25.52
C LYS A 15 12.56 -20.43 -24.28
N ARG A 16 12.41 -21.58 -23.61
CA ARG A 16 11.68 -21.71 -22.34
C ARG A 16 12.33 -20.89 -21.22
N LEU A 17 13.65 -20.95 -21.08
CA LEU A 17 14.39 -20.15 -20.10
C LEU A 17 14.23 -18.65 -20.36
N ARG A 18 14.33 -18.20 -21.61
CA ARG A 18 14.09 -16.79 -21.97
C ARG A 18 12.67 -16.35 -21.64
N TYR A 19 11.68 -17.20 -21.90
CA TYR A 19 10.29 -16.91 -21.54
C TYR A 19 10.10 -16.78 -20.03
N ILE A 20 10.67 -17.69 -19.23
CA ILE A 20 10.62 -17.63 -17.76
C ILE A 20 11.27 -16.35 -17.24
N VAL A 21 12.47 -16.01 -17.72
CA VAL A 21 13.18 -14.78 -17.32
C VAL A 21 12.38 -13.53 -17.67
N ASN A 22 11.72 -13.51 -18.83
CA ASN A 22 10.87 -12.39 -19.21
C ASN A 22 9.65 -12.28 -18.29
N LEU A 23 9.01 -13.39 -17.93
CA LEU A 23 7.90 -13.38 -16.97
C LEU A 23 8.35 -12.91 -15.58
N GLU A 24 9.50 -13.38 -15.09
CA GLU A 24 10.08 -12.94 -13.81
C GLU A 24 10.29 -11.42 -13.80
N LYS A 25 10.88 -10.87 -14.88
CA LYS A 25 11.04 -9.41 -15.04
C LYS A 25 9.72 -8.66 -15.09
N HIS A 26 8.68 -9.20 -15.73
CA HIS A 26 7.36 -8.57 -15.74
C HIS A 26 6.72 -8.57 -14.35
N CYS A 27 6.84 -9.66 -13.60
CA CYS A 27 6.36 -9.75 -12.23
C CYS A 27 7.11 -8.77 -11.31
N GLU A 28 8.43 -8.69 -11.41
CA GLU A 28 9.25 -7.75 -10.64
C GLU A 28 8.84 -6.30 -10.91
N ARG A 29 8.71 -5.92 -12.18
CA ARG A 29 8.20 -4.58 -12.55
C ARG A 29 6.80 -4.33 -12.01
N ALA A 30 5.89 -5.30 -12.12
CA ALA A 30 4.53 -5.15 -11.59
C ALA A 30 4.52 -4.93 -10.07
N GLN A 31 5.41 -5.61 -9.34
CA GLN A 31 5.57 -5.44 -7.90
C GLN A 31 6.13 -4.05 -7.56
N ASP A 32 7.14 -3.57 -8.30
CA ASP A 32 7.69 -2.22 -8.13
C ASP A 32 6.65 -1.14 -8.43
N HIS A 33 5.89 -1.29 -9.52
CA HIS A 33 4.79 -0.40 -9.87
C HIS A 33 3.71 -0.39 -8.79
N LYS A 34 3.35 -1.54 -8.23
CA LYS A 34 2.40 -1.63 -7.12
C LYS A 34 2.91 -0.86 -5.90
N LYS A 35 4.15 -1.10 -5.49
CA LYS A 35 4.77 -0.42 -4.34
C LYS A 35 4.79 1.10 -4.54
N TYR A 36 5.28 1.55 -5.69
CA TYR A 36 5.31 2.96 -6.04
C TYR A 36 3.91 3.59 -6.02
N SER A 37 2.91 2.90 -6.58
CA SER A 37 1.52 3.38 -6.58
C SER A 37 0.98 3.53 -5.16
N THR A 38 1.26 2.59 -4.26
CA THR A 38 0.85 2.68 -2.85
C THR A 38 1.51 3.87 -2.15
N ASP A 39 2.83 4.03 -2.29
CA ASP A 39 3.56 5.14 -1.66
C ASP A 39 3.05 6.50 -2.14
N ARG A 40 2.71 6.61 -3.43
CA ARG A 40 2.13 7.84 -4.01
C ARG A 40 0.71 8.11 -3.51
N PHE A 41 -0.09 7.07 -3.37
CA PHE A 41 -1.44 7.20 -2.83
C PHE A 41 -1.41 7.73 -1.39
N ASP A 42 -0.51 7.23 -0.56
CA ASP A 42 -0.37 7.66 0.83
C ASP A 42 0.00 9.15 0.94
N ILE A 43 0.97 9.60 0.15
CA ILE A 43 1.36 11.03 0.09
C ILE A 43 0.18 11.89 -0.35
N LEU A 44 -0.61 11.43 -1.32
CA LEU A 44 -1.77 12.16 -1.81
C LEU A 44 -2.85 12.29 -0.72
N VAL A 45 -3.16 11.20 -0.02
CA VAL A 45 -4.15 11.18 1.08
C VAL A 45 -3.73 12.13 2.20
N ILE A 46 -2.47 12.10 2.62
CA ILE A 46 -1.94 13.01 3.65
C ILE A 46 -2.04 14.45 3.18
N SER A 47 -1.59 14.73 1.95
CA SER A 47 -1.55 16.08 1.39
C SER A 47 -2.95 16.69 1.30
N ILE A 48 -3.93 15.97 0.74
CA ILE A 48 -5.31 16.45 0.62
C ILE A 48 -5.91 16.68 2.03
N SER A 49 -5.71 15.74 2.96
CA SER A 49 -6.24 15.86 4.33
C SER A 49 -5.67 17.07 5.05
N THR A 50 -4.35 17.29 4.97
CA THR A 50 -3.69 18.42 5.62
C THR A 50 -4.09 19.75 4.98
N THR A 51 -4.14 19.83 3.65
CA THR A 51 -4.60 21.05 2.95
C THR A 51 -6.04 21.38 3.30
N ALA A 52 -6.95 20.41 3.32
CA ALA A 52 -8.36 20.62 3.68
C ALA A 52 -8.52 21.10 5.14
N LEU A 53 -7.74 20.54 6.07
CA LEU A 53 -7.72 20.99 7.47
C LEU A 53 -7.22 22.43 7.61
N ILE A 54 -6.07 22.76 7.03
CA ILE A 54 -5.50 24.12 7.10
C ILE A 54 -6.46 25.13 6.48
N PHE A 55 -7.00 24.82 5.31
CA PHE A 55 -7.96 25.66 4.61
C PHE A 55 -9.22 25.91 5.44
N SER A 56 -9.82 24.86 5.99
CA SER A 56 -11.05 24.98 6.78
C SER A 56 -10.85 25.72 8.10
N ILE A 57 -9.69 25.58 8.75
CA ILE A 57 -9.35 26.38 9.94
C ILE A 57 -9.21 27.87 9.58
N GLY A 58 -8.53 28.19 8.47
CA GLY A 58 -8.41 29.56 7.96
C GLY A 58 -9.77 30.17 7.65
N PHE A 59 -10.61 29.43 6.93
CA PHE A 59 -11.98 29.86 6.61
C PHE A 59 -12.79 30.23 7.85
N VAL A 60 -12.76 29.38 8.88
CA VAL A 60 -13.52 29.62 10.13
C VAL A 60 -12.96 30.82 10.89
N LYS A 61 -11.64 31.03 10.89
CA LYS A 61 -11.02 32.17 11.57
C LYS A 61 -11.39 33.52 10.92
N ASP A 62 -11.53 33.54 9.61
CA ASP A 62 -11.65 34.77 8.84
C ASP A 62 -13.12 35.10 8.46
N PHE A 63 -13.95 34.10 8.17
CA PHE A 63 -15.33 34.31 7.67
C PHE A 63 -16.42 34.08 8.73
N VAL A 64 -16.21 33.17 9.70
CA VAL A 64 -17.27 32.76 10.64
C VAL A 64 -17.43 33.72 11.84
N LYS A 65 -16.46 34.60 12.10
CA LYS A 65 -16.50 35.54 13.24
C LYS A 65 -17.71 36.50 13.27
N GLY A 66 -18.43 36.66 12.15
CA GLY A 66 -19.59 37.54 12.04
C GLY A 66 -20.96 36.83 11.99
N ILE A 67 -21.01 35.50 12.04
CA ILE A 67 -22.25 34.72 11.80
C ILE A 67 -22.76 34.13 13.12
N ASN A 68 -23.95 34.55 13.56
CA ASN A 68 -24.51 34.18 14.86
C ASN A 68 -25.14 32.77 14.93
N ASN A 69 -25.16 31.98 13.85
CA ASN A 69 -25.82 30.66 13.80
C ASN A 69 -25.01 29.59 13.03
N VAL A 70 -23.70 29.52 13.26
CA VAL A 70 -22.86 28.50 12.60
C VAL A 70 -22.96 27.14 13.29
N ASN A 71 -23.25 26.10 12.51
CA ASN A 71 -23.25 24.73 13.01
C ASN A 71 -21.83 24.16 13.11
N TYR A 72 -21.19 24.37 14.26
CA TYR A 72 -19.84 23.88 14.54
C TYR A 72 -19.73 22.34 14.61
N PHE A 73 -20.84 21.61 14.74
CA PHE A 73 -20.81 20.15 14.85
C PHE A 73 -20.32 19.51 13.55
N THR A 74 -20.90 19.90 12.41
CA THR A 74 -20.55 19.39 11.08
C THR A 74 -19.07 19.66 10.75
N LEU A 75 -18.59 20.86 11.12
CA LEU A 75 -17.19 21.23 10.95
C LEU A 75 -16.26 20.35 11.80
N LYS A 76 -16.53 20.22 13.10
CA LYS A 76 -15.72 19.37 14.00
C LYS A 76 -15.70 17.91 13.54
N LEU A 77 -16.82 17.40 13.02
CA LEU A 77 -16.91 16.06 12.45
C LEU A 77 -15.99 15.90 11.23
N SER A 78 -15.99 16.88 10.31
CA SER A 78 -15.08 16.85 9.15
C SER A 78 -13.60 16.86 9.58
N TRP A 79 -13.24 17.67 10.57
CA TRP A 79 -11.87 17.73 11.10
C TRP A 79 -11.46 16.41 11.73
N LEU A 80 -12.36 15.80 12.51
CA LEU A 80 -12.11 14.48 13.10
C LEU A 80 -11.87 13.43 12.00
N LEU A 81 -12.66 13.43 10.93
CA LEU A 81 -12.49 12.50 9.81
C LEU A 81 -11.15 12.68 9.10
N PHE A 82 -10.69 13.92 8.87
CA PHE A 82 -9.37 14.16 8.29
C PHE A 82 -8.23 13.72 9.21
N VAL A 83 -8.33 13.99 10.51
CA VAL A 83 -7.33 13.53 11.49
C VAL A 83 -7.28 12.00 11.55
N MET A 84 -8.44 11.34 11.58
CA MET A 84 -8.52 9.88 11.53
C MET A 84 -7.96 9.31 10.22
N THR A 85 -8.19 9.98 9.09
CA THR A 85 -7.61 9.62 7.79
C THR A 85 -6.08 9.62 7.84
N ILE A 86 -5.48 10.71 8.35
CA ILE A 86 -4.03 10.84 8.50
C ILE A 86 -3.49 9.75 9.42
N PHE A 87 -4.16 9.52 10.56
CA PHE A 87 -3.73 8.53 11.54
C PHE A 87 -3.76 7.10 10.99
N PHE A 88 -4.85 6.70 10.34
CA PHE A 88 -4.93 5.39 9.70
C PHE A 88 -3.94 5.24 8.55
N ASN A 89 -3.65 6.33 7.80
CA ASN A 89 -2.69 6.28 6.72
C ASN A 89 -1.27 6.01 7.27
N LEU A 90 -0.90 6.67 8.37
CA LEU A 90 0.36 6.39 9.07
C LEU A 90 0.45 4.94 9.57
N ILE A 91 -0.61 4.40 10.17
CA ILE A 91 -0.63 2.99 10.61
C ILE A 91 -0.50 2.04 9.41
N SER A 92 -1.11 2.38 8.28
CA SER A 92 -1.02 1.60 7.05
C SER A 92 0.40 1.55 6.52
N GLN A 93 1.12 2.68 6.50
CA GLN A 93 2.53 2.77 6.12
C GLN A 93 3.43 1.92 7.04
N VAL A 94 3.21 2.00 8.36
CA VAL A 94 3.94 1.17 9.33
C VAL A 94 3.67 -0.32 9.09
N SER A 95 2.43 -0.69 8.83
CA SER A 95 2.04 -2.07 8.52
C SER A 95 2.69 -2.57 7.22
N SER A 96 2.74 -1.73 6.20
CA SER A 96 3.41 -1.99 4.91
C SER A 96 4.92 -2.17 5.10
N TYR A 97 5.56 -1.34 5.93
CA TYR A 97 6.96 -1.48 6.29
C TYR A 97 7.26 -2.85 6.91
N TYR A 98 6.45 -3.29 7.88
CA TYR A 98 6.62 -4.62 8.47
C TYR A 98 6.37 -5.75 7.47
N ALA A 99 5.36 -5.62 6.58
CA ALA A 99 5.11 -6.60 5.53
C ALA A 99 6.32 -6.75 4.61
N ASN A 100 6.89 -5.64 4.14
CA ASN A 100 8.08 -5.61 3.29
C ASN A 100 9.31 -6.25 3.96
N ASN A 101 9.49 -6.03 5.27
CA ASN A 101 10.57 -6.66 6.01
C ASN A 101 10.40 -8.19 6.09
N TYR A 102 9.18 -8.69 6.30
CA TYR A 102 8.91 -10.13 6.27
C TYR A 102 9.08 -10.73 4.87
N ASP A 103 8.66 -10.01 3.83
CA ASP A 103 8.82 -10.43 2.43
C ASP A 103 10.30 -10.54 2.03
N TYR A 104 11.13 -9.59 2.48
CA TYR A 104 12.58 -9.66 2.32
C TYR A 104 13.19 -10.91 2.98
N LEU A 105 12.77 -11.24 4.21
CA LEU A 105 13.25 -12.44 4.91
C LEU A 105 12.83 -13.74 4.20
N VAL A 106 11.60 -13.81 3.70
CA VAL A 106 11.12 -14.97 2.91
C VAL A 106 11.92 -15.09 1.61
N THR A 107 12.12 -13.99 0.90
CA THR A 107 12.89 -13.96 -0.36
C THR A 107 14.34 -14.39 -0.14
N LYS A 108 14.98 -13.95 0.94
CA LYS A 108 16.33 -14.37 1.30
C LYS A 108 16.45 -15.89 1.51
N LEU A 109 15.44 -16.51 2.12
CA LEU A 109 15.40 -17.98 2.30
C LEU A 109 15.21 -18.71 0.97
N ILE A 110 14.31 -18.23 0.11
CA ILE A 110 14.09 -18.79 -1.24
C ILE A 110 15.36 -18.70 -2.09
N LEU A 111 16.08 -17.57 -2.03
CA LEU A 111 17.35 -17.40 -2.74
C LEU A 111 18.43 -18.36 -2.22
N LYS A 112 18.48 -18.61 -0.90
CA LYS A 112 19.40 -19.59 -0.31
C LYS A 112 19.11 -21.02 -0.80
N GLU A 113 17.84 -21.38 -0.90
CA GLU A 113 17.38 -22.67 -1.45
C GLU A 113 17.80 -22.83 -2.92
N LYS A 114 17.45 -21.86 -3.77
CA LYS A 114 17.76 -21.87 -5.20
C LYS A 114 19.27 -21.90 -5.48
N ARG A 115 20.08 -21.11 -4.74
CA ARG A 115 21.53 -21.05 -4.95
C ARG A 115 22.24 -22.34 -4.57
N ASN A 116 21.85 -22.96 -3.46
CA ASN A 116 22.50 -24.16 -2.96
C ASN A 116 22.01 -25.45 -3.63
N ARG A 117 20.93 -25.38 -4.43
CA ARG A 117 20.20 -26.55 -4.98
C ARG A 117 19.93 -27.62 -3.91
N LYS A 118 19.69 -27.17 -2.69
CA LYS A 118 19.42 -28.00 -1.53
C LYS A 118 18.12 -27.48 -0.92
N GLU A 119 17.25 -28.40 -0.57
CA GLU A 119 16.05 -28.07 0.18
C GLU A 119 16.42 -27.36 1.48
N LEU A 120 15.57 -26.41 1.88
CA LEU A 120 15.69 -25.74 3.16
C LEU A 120 15.56 -26.77 4.29
N THR A 121 16.33 -26.57 5.35
CA THR A 121 16.19 -27.37 6.57
C THR A 121 14.77 -27.21 7.17
N CYS A 122 14.28 -28.20 7.94
CA CYS A 122 12.96 -28.10 8.57
C CYS A 122 12.75 -26.81 9.38
N ASP A 123 13.78 -26.33 10.08
CA ASP A 123 13.73 -25.06 10.82
C ASP A 123 13.58 -23.85 9.89
N GLU A 124 14.28 -23.83 8.76
CA GLU A 124 14.18 -22.76 7.77
C GLU A 124 12.82 -22.76 7.05
N GLN A 125 12.28 -23.93 6.73
CA GLN A 125 10.94 -24.06 6.16
C GLN A 125 9.87 -23.56 7.15
N TYR A 126 10.01 -23.88 8.44
CA TYR A 126 9.12 -23.37 9.48
C TYR A 126 9.20 -21.84 9.59
N LYS A 127 10.42 -21.27 9.60
CA LYS A 127 10.63 -19.82 9.60
C LYS A 127 10.01 -19.15 8.38
N GLN A 128 10.19 -19.71 7.18
CA GLN A 128 9.60 -19.22 5.95
C GLN A 128 8.07 -19.16 6.04
N LYS A 129 7.41 -20.25 6.46
CA LYS A 129 5.95 -20.30 6.64
C LYS A 129 5.47 -19.28 7.68
N LYS A 130 6.21 -19.09 8.77
CA LYS A 130 5.89 -18.10 9.81
C LYS A 130 5.98 -16.67 9.28
N TYR A 131 7.03 -16.35 8.53
CA TYR A 131 7.20 -15.02 7.93
C TYR A 131 6.17 -14.74 6.84
N ASP A 132 5.86 -15.71 5.97
CA ASP A 132 4.79 -15.58 4.96
C ASP A 132 3.44 -15.29 5.62
N LYS A 133 3.09 -16.03 6.69
CA LYS A 133 1.84 -15.80 7.44
C LYS A 133 1.77 -14.40 8.05
N ARG A 134 2.89 -13.87 8.56
CA ARG A 134 2.95 -12.50 9.10
C ARG A 134 2.87 -11.45 7.99
N CYS A 135 3.60 -11.63 6.89
CA CYS A 135 3.55 -10.78 5.71
C CYS A 135 2.12 -10.63 5.20
N ARG A 136 1.40 -11.75 5.01
CA ARG A 136 0.00 -11.74 4.56
C ARG A 136 -0.94 -11.00 5.51
N ARG A 137 -0.74 -11.13 6.83
CA ARG A 137 -1.57 -10.41 7.81
C ARG A 137 -1.33 -8.90 7.74
N CYS A 138 -0.06 -8.48 7.70
CA CYS A 138 0.30 -7.07 7.58
C CYS A 138 -0.19 -6.48 6.26
N SER A 139 -0.03 -7.19 5.14
CA SER A 139 -0.54 -6.75 3.83
C SER A 139 -2.06 -6.59 3.83
N LYS A 140 -2.81 -7.55 4.38
CA LYS A 140 -4.27 -7.43 4.49
C LYS A 140 -4.68 -6.25 5.36
N LEU A 141 -3.97 -6.02 6.46
CA LEU A 141 -4.22 -4.87 7.33
C LEU A 141 -3.98 -3.55 6.58
N THR A 142 -2.86 -3.43 5.85
CA THR A 142 -2.56 -2.27 4.99
C THR A 142 -3.67 -2.03 3.97
N ASP A 143 -4.12 -3.08 3.26
CA ASP A 143 -5.19 -2.95 2.26
C ASP A 143 -6.51 -2.43 2.89
N VAL A 144 -6.88 -2.97 4.05
CA VAL A 144 -8.10 -2.54 4.79
C VAL A 144 -7.96 -1.11 5.30
N LEU A 145 -6.81 -0.75 5.89
CA LEU A 145 -6.57 0.60 6.39
C LEU A 145 -6.59 1.62 5.26
N ASN A 146 -5.99 1.32 4.11
CA ASN A 146 -6.01 2.19 2.94
C ASN A 146 -7.44 2.44 2.43
N LEU A 147 -8.26 1.39 2.41
CA LEU A 147 -9.68 1.53 2.06
C LEU A 147 -10.43 2.42 3.07
N VAL A 148 -10.22 2.20 4.38
CA VAL A 148 -10.84 3.02 5.44
C VAL A 148 -10.40 4.48 5.34
N CYS A 149 -9.11 4.75 5.08
CA CYS A 149 -8.60 6.10 4.84
C CYS A 149 -9.33 6.77 3.67
N LEU A 150 -9.49 6.07 2.55
CA LEU A 150 -10.16 6.63 1.38
C LEU A 150 -11.62 6.99 1.68
N LEU A 151 -12.33 6.11 2.41
CA LEU A 151 -13.72 6.36 2.81
C LEU A 151 -13.81 7.56 3.75
N PHE A 152 -12.95 7.65 4.76
CA PHE A 152 -12.95 8.76 5.71
C PHE A 152 -12.58 10.09 5.06
N LEU A 153 -11.61 10.08 4.14
CA LEU A 153 -11.25 11.25 3.34
C LEU A 153 -12.45 11.74 2.53
N THR A 154 -13.12 10.82 1.82
CA THR A 154 -14.24 11.14 0.94
C THR A 154 -15.42 11.70 1.76
N ILE A 155 -15.79 11.03 2.86
CA ILE A 155 -16.86 11.50 3.74
C ILE A 155 -16.48 12.84 4.37
N GLY A 156 -15.23 13.00 4.82
CA GLY A 156 -14.72 14.25 5.41
C GLY A 156 -14.83 15.43 4.45
N LEU A 157 -14.46 15.22 3.18
CA LEU A 157 -14.61 16.23 2.12
C LEU A 157 -16.08 16.59 1.88
N VAL A 158 -16.97 15.60 1.77
CA VAL A 158 -18.41 15.84 1.55
C VAL A 158 -19.02 16.63 2.72
N VAL A 159 -18.70 16.25 3.95
CA VAL A 159 -19.17 16.93 5.17
C VAL A 159 -18.64 18.37 5.23
N LEU A 160 -17.38 18.60 4.84
CA LEU A 160 -16.79 19.93 4.80
C LEU A 160 -17.45 20.82 3.74
N ILE A 161 -17.66 20.30 2.53
CA ILE A 161 -18.34 21.02 1.44
C ILE A 161 -19.77 21.36 1.86
N PHE A 162 -20.48 20.41 2.47
CA PHE A 162 -21.83 20.63 2.97
C PHE A 162 -21.86 21.73 4.05
N PHE A 163 -20.87 21.75 4.95
CA PHE A 163 -20.72 22.83 5.93
C PHE A 163 -20.54 24.19 5.26
N PHE A 164 -19.66 24.31 4.27
CA PHE A 164 -19.47 25.58 3.56
C PHE A 164 -20.73 26.02 2.81
N SER A 165 -21.41 25.10 2.14
CA SER A 165 -22.65 25.40 1.40
C SER A 165 -23.80 25.87 2.28
N MET A 166 -23.79 25.56 3.58
CA MET A 166 -24.84 25.97 4.53
C MET A 166 -24.51 27.29 5.25
N ASN A 167 -23.25 27.74 5.22
CA ASN A 167 -22.78 28.91 5.98
C ASN A 167 -22.28 30.06 5.10
N ILE A 168 -22.14 29.84 3.79
CA ILE A 168 -22.01 30.87 2.75
C ILE A 168 -23.41 31.23 2.28
#